data_AF-Q8GAD9-F1
#
_entry.id   AF-Q8GAD9-F1
#
_cell.length_a   1.000
_cell.length_b   1.000
_cell.length_c   1.000
_cell.angle_alpha   90.00
_cell.angle_beta   90.00
_cell.angle_gamma   90.00
#
_symmetry.space_group_name_H-M   'P 1'
#
loop_
_entity.id
_entity.type
_entity.pdbx_description
1 polymer ?
#
loop_
_entity_poly.entity_id
_entity_poly.type
_entity_poly.pdbx_seq_one_letter_code
_entity_poly.pdbx_strand_id
1 'polypeptide(L)'
;MPRLIRPNLPSTVEAAIGFLGSRAQADVLRQLAILGPSTVGQLQAVLEIGRPSLNRHLEALSRAGLIETDPPRGLRQGRDVTYEVQPGTLRHLLRAYVDYVEGR
;
A
#
# COMPACT_ATOMS: atom_id res chain seq x y z
N MET A 1 23.53 11.18 -12.40
CA MET A 1 22.40 10.38 -11.87
C MET A 1 22.58 8.94 -12.34
N PRO A 2 22.69 7.95 -11.45
CA PRO A 2 22.74 6.55 -11.87
C PRO A 2 21.47 6.20 -12.65
N ARG A 3 21.61 5.42 -13.74
CA ARG A 3 20.48 5.00 -14.57
C ARG A 3 19.68 3.95 -13.80
N LEU A 4 18.39 4.21 -13.59
CA LEU A 4 17.49 3.23 -13.03
C LEU A 4 17.30 2.09 -14.03
N ILE A 5 17.68 0.87 -13.65
CA ILE A 5 17.44 -0.34 -14.44
C ILE A 5 15.98 -0.76 -14.22
N ARG A 6 15.23 -0.92 -15.32
CA ARG A 6 13.84 -1.39 -15.30
C ARG A 6 13.73 -2.62 -16.21
N PRO A 7 13.89 -3.84 -15.67
CA PRO A 7 13.60 -5.05 -16.43
C PRO A 7 12.11 -5.12 -16.77
N ASN A 8 11.76 -5.85 -17.82
CA ASN A 8 10.37 -6.09 -18.17
C ASN A 8 9.78 -7.14 -17.21
N LEU A 9 9.11 -6.69 -16.15
CA LEU A 9 8.51 -7.54 -15.13
C LEU A 9 6.99 -7.63 -15.32
N PRO A 10 6.35 -8.75 -14.93
CA PRO A 10 4.91 -8.76 -14.74
C PRO A 10 4.49 -7.67 -13.74
N SER A 11 3.36 -7.01 -14.01
CA SER A 11 2.89 -5.89 -13.20
C SER A 11 2.66 -6.25 -11.72
N THR A 12 2.23 -7.48 -11.44
CA THR A 12 2.07 -8.01 -10.08
C THR A 12 3.40 -8.14 -9.34
N VAL A 13 4.47 -8.53 -10.04
CA VAL A 13 5.83 -8.63 -9.49
C VAL A 13 6.40 -7.24 -9.22
N GLU A 14 6.21 -6.30 -10.16
CA GLU A 14 6.64 -4.90 -9.98
C GLU A 14 5.95 -4.25 -8.77
N ALA A 15 4.63 -4.46 -8.63
CA ALA A 15 3.88 -4.00 -7.47
C ALA A 15 4.37 -4.62 -6.16
N ALA A 16 4.67 -5.93 -6.16
CA ALA A 16 5.20 -6.64 -5.01
C ALA A 16 6.55 -6.08 -4.55
N ILE A 17 7.49 -5.89 -5.48
CA ILE A 17 8.80 -5.29 -5.21
C ILE A 17 8.63 -3.87 -4.64
N GLY A 18 7.70 -3.09 -5.19
CA GLY A 18 7.43 -1.73 -4.74
C GLY A 18 7.08 -1.64 -3.26
N PHE A 19 6.11 -2.45 -2.79
CA PHE A 19 5.70 -2.39 -1.38
C PHE A 19 6.65 -3.14 -0.44
N LEU A 20 7.20 -4.29 -0.86
CA LEU A 20 8.18 -5.05 -0.07
C LEU A 20 9.45 -4.22 0.20
N GLY A 21 9.86 -3.41 -0.78
CA GLY A 21 11.03 -2.53 -0.66
C GLY A 21 10.79 -1.27 0.18
N SER A 22 9.54 -0.96 0.54
CA SER A 22 9.19 0.28 1.21
C SER A 22 8.88 0.09 2.69
N ARG A 23 9.84 0.42 3.56
CA ARG A 23 9.67 0.38 5.03
C ARG A 23 8.45 1.17 5.52
N ALA A 24 8.24 2.35 4.95
CA ALA A 24 7.11 3.20 5.31
C ALA A 24 5.75 2.58 4.92
N GLN A 25 5.65 1.97 3.72
CA GLN A 25 4.42 1.28 3.32
C GLN A 25 4.17 0.02 4.15
N ALA A 26 5.24 -0.72 4.48
CA ALA A 26 5.14 -1.89 5.36
C ALA A 26 4.61 -1.51 6.75
N ASP A 27 5.09 -0.41 7.33
CA ASP A 27 4.63 0.08 8.63
C ASP A 27 3.17 0.57 8.56
N VAL A 28 2.79 1.33 7.52
CA VAL A 28 1.39 1.73 7.29
C VAL A 28 0.45 0.52 7.21
N LEU A 29 0.80 -0.51 6.42
CA LEU A 29 0.01 -1.73 6.30
C LEU A 29 -0.10 -2.47 7.64
N ARG A 30 1.01 -2.52 8.41
CA ARG A 30 1.02 -3.14 9.73
C ARG A 30 0.09 -2.40 10.71
N GLN A 31 0.16 -1.07 10.78
CA GLN A 31 -0.70 -0.30 11.68
C GLN A 31 -2.17 -0.41 11.28
N LEU A 32 -2.49 -0.37 9.99
CA LEU A 32 -3.85 -0.61 9.52
C LEU A 32 -4.36 -2.02 9.86
N ALA A 33 -3.51 -3.04 9.78
CA ALA A 33 -3.89 -4.40 10.15
C ALA A 33 -4.12 -4.56 11.67
N ILE A 34 -3.45 -3.74 12.51
CA ILE A 34 -3.61 -3.74 13.97
C ILE A 34 -4.86 -2.95 14.39
N LEU A 35 -5.04 -1.75 13.83
CA LEU A 35 -6.11 -0.82 14.20
C LEU A 35 -7.45 -1.16 13.54
N GLY A 36 -7.42 -1.86 12.40
CA GLY A 36 -8.57 -1.99 11.51
C GLY A 36 -8.79 -0.71 10.67
N PRO A 37 -9.98 -0.55 10.09
CA PRO A 37 -10.33 0.63 9.28
C PRO A 37 -10.02 1.94 10.02
N SER A 38 -9.11 2.74 9.48
CA SER A 38 -8.59 3.93 10.17
C SER A 38 -8.51 5.14 9.25
N THR A 39 -8.77 6.32 9.80
CA THR A 39 -8.60 7.59 9.11
C THR A 39 -7.12 8.00 9.04
N VAL A 40 -6.81 8.98 8.19
CA VAL A 40 -5.46 9.61 8.16
C VAL A 40 -5.08 10.14 9.55
N GLY A 41 -6.01 10.77 10.28
CA GLY A 41 -5.72 11.34 11.60
C GLY A 41 -5.33 10.27 12.62
N GLN A 42 -6.04 9.14 12.63
CA GLN A 42 -5.72 8.00 13.50
C GLN A 42 -4.36 7.39 13.15
N LEU A 43 -4.06 7.23 11.86
CA LEU A 43 -2.76 6.72 11.42
C LEU A 43 -1.61 7.67 11.78
N GLN A 44 -1.81 8.99 11.68
CA GLN A 44 -0.80 9.97 12.09
C GLN A 44 -0.50 9.96 13.59
N ALA A 45 -1.45 9.51 14.41
CA ALA A 45 -1.25 9.43 15.86
C ALA A 45 -0.30 8.28 16.25
N VAL A 46 -0.13 7.28 15.38
CA VAL A 46 0.70 6.09 15.66
C VAL A 46 1.93 5.97 14.75
N LEU A 47 1.93 6.61 13.58
CA LEU A 47 3.04 6.59 12.64
C LEU A 47 3.91 7.85 12.81
N GLU A 48 5.22 7.67 12.85
CA GLU A 48 6.20 8.76 12.82
C GLU A 48 6.42 9.28 11.38
N ILE A 49 5.33 9.56 10.66
CA ILE A 49 5.34 10.01 9.26
C ILE A 49 4.52 11.29 9.13
N GLY A 50 5.12 12.33 8.55
CA GLY A 50 4.41 13.57 8.26
C GLY A 50 3.24 13.38 7.28
N ARG A 51 2.15 14.13 7.47
CA ARG A 51 0.90 14.02 6.69
C ARG A 51 1.09 13.96 5.16
N PRO A 52 1.94 14.80 4.53
CA PRO A 52 2.13 14.74 3.08
C PRO A 52 2.74 13.41 2.62
N SER A 53 3.68 12.86 3.38
CA SER A 53 4.29 11.56 3.08
C SER A 53 3.31 10.41 3.33
N LEU A 54 2.56 10.44 4.44
CA LEU A 54 1.53 9.44 4.70
C LEU A 54 0.49 9.39 3.59
N ASN A 55 -0.03 10.54 3.14
CA ASN A 55 -0.99 10.60 2.03
C ASN A 55 -0.41 9.99 0.74
N ARG A 56 0.86 10.24 0.42
CA ARG A 56 1.53 9.63 -0.75
C ARG A 56 1.64 8.10 -0.62
N HIS A 57 1.96 7.59 0.57
CA HIS A 57 2.01 6.15 0.81
C HIS A 57 0.64 5.51 0.71
N LEU A 58 -0.40 6.10 1.31
CA LEU A 58 -1.78 5.64 1.20
C LEU A 58 -2.27 5.64 -0.26
N GLU A 59 -1.93 6.67 -1.03
CA GLU A 59 -2.26 6.70 -2.46
C GLU A 59 -1.55 5.62 -3.27
N ALA A 60 -0.26 5.38 -3.00
CA ALA A 60 0.48 4.30 -3.66
C ALA A 60 -0.08 2.91 -3.31
N LEU A 61 -0.38 2.66 -2.02
CA LEU A 61 -0.97 1.41 -1.55
C LEU A 61 -2.38 1.19 -2.12
N SER A 62 -3.19 2.25 -2.19
CA SER A 62 -4.54 2.19 -2.76
C SER A 62 -4.51 1.91 -4.26
N ARG A 63 -3.58 2.53 -5.02
CA ARG A 63 -3.37 2.22 -6.44
C ARG A 63 -2.91 0.78 -6.67
N ALA A 64 -2.16 0.20 -5.73
CA ALA A 64 -1.76 -1.20 -5.76
C ALA A 64 -2.86 -2.16 -5.29
N GLY A 65 -4.04 -1.65 -4.88
CA GLY A 65 -5.14 -2.46 -4.35
C GLY A 65 -4.84 -3.11 -2.98
N LEU A 66 -3.77 -2.69 -2.31
CA LEU A 66 -3.36 -3.21 -1.00
C LEU A 66 -4.20 -2.63 0.14
N ILE A 67 -4.84 -1.49 -0.11
CA ILE A 67 -5.82 -0.88 0.79
C ILE A 67 -7.03 -0.39 0.00
N GLU A 68 -8.19 -0.42 0.65
CA GLU A 68 -9.44 0.16 0.17
C GLU A 68 -9.80 1.39 1.01
N THR A 69 -10.64 2.28 0.46
CA THR A 69 -11.10 3.47 1.19
C THR A 69 -12.62 3.53 1.25
N ASP A 70 -13.16 3.85 2.43
CA ASP A 70 -14.59 4.12 2.62
C ASP A 70 -14.79 5.57 3.14
N PRO A 71 -15.55 6.43 2.44
CA PRO A 71 -16.17 6.20 1.13
C PRO A 71 -15.14 6.10 0.00
N PRO A 72 -15.47 5.36 -1.08
CA PRO A 72 -14.57 5.20 -2.22
C PRO A 72 -14.28 6.55 -2.88
N ARG A 73 -13.17 6.60 -3.63
CA ARG A 73 -12.78 7.81 -4.38
C ARG A 73 -13.94 8.26 -5.27
N GLY A 74 -14.25 9.56 -5.24
CA GLY A 74 -15.35 10.17 -5.98
C GLY A 74 -16.66 10.32 -5.18
N LEU A 75 -16.83 9.58 -4.08
CA LEU A 75 -18.02 9.67 -3.20
C LEU A 75 -17.73 10.35 -1.86
N ARG A 76 -16.60 11.04 -1.75
CA ARG A 76 -16.13 11.71 -0.53
C ARG A 76 -16.87 13.04 -0.34
N GLN A 77 -18.14 13.00 0.04
CA GLN A 77 -18.99 14.18 0.28
C GLN A 77 -18.74 14.78 1.67
N GLY A 78 -17.51 15.22 1.95
CA GLY A 78 -17.13 15.80 3.25
C GLY A 78 -17.09 14.80 4.43
N ARG A 79 -17.24 13.51 4.14
CA ARG A 79 -17.08 12.43 5.13
C ARG A 79 -15.61 12.11 5.34
N ASP A 80 -15.26 11.74 6.56
CA ASP A 80 -13.96 11.18 6.86
C ASP A 80 -13.75 9.89 6.07
N VAL A 81 -12.54 9.75 5.54
CA VAL A 81 -12.13 8.60 4.74
C VAL A 81 -11.37 7.64 5.65
N THR A 82 -11.89 6.43 5.80
CA THR A 82 -11.16 5.31 6.41
C THR A 82 -10.40 4.55 5.34
N TYR A 83 -9.33 3.91 5.78
CA TYR A 83 -8.46 3.07 4.97
C TYR A 83 -8.43 1.70 5.63
N GLU A 84 -8.55 0.63 4.83
CA GLU A 84 -8.55 -0.74 5.32
C GLU A 84 -7.61 -1.58 4.45
N VAL A 85 -6.84 -2.48 5.07
CA VAL A 85 -5.97 -3.41 4.33
C VAL A 85 -6.83 -4.40 3.55
N GLN A 86 -6.33 -4.81 2.39
CA GLN A 86 -6.90 -5.90 1.59
C GLN A 86 -5.97 -7.12 1.63
N PRO A 87 -6.12 -8.03 2.63
CA PRO A 87 -5.20 -9.15 2.81
C PRO A 87 -5.19 -10.12 1.63
N GLY A 88 -6.29 -10.21 0.90
CA GLY A 88 -6.39 -11.01 -0.33
C GLY A 88 -5.40 -10.55 -1.39
N THR A 89 -5.39 -9.24 -1.68
CA THR A 89 -4.47 -8.62 -2.63
C THR A 89 -3.02 -8.79 -2.18
N LEU A 90 -2.74 -8.56 -0.89
CA LEU A 90 -1.39 -8.75 -0.33
C LEU A 90 -0.87 -10.17 -0.58
N ARG A 91 -1.66 -11.20 -0.25
CA ARG A 91 -1.29 -12.60 -0.47
C ARG A 91 -1.10 -12.92 -1.95
N HIS A 92 -1.94 -12.37 -2.82
CA HIS A 92 -1.83 -12.56 -4.27
C HIS A 92 -0.51 -11.99 -4.81
N LEU A 93 -0.14 -10.77 -4.44
CA LEU A 93 1.11 -10.14 -4.87
C LEU A 93 2.35 -10.88 -4.33
N LEU A 94 2.32 -11.32 -3.07
CA LEU A 94 3.41 -12.12 -2.50
C LEU A 94 3.60 -13.44 -3.23
N ARG A 95 2.50 -14.13 -3.55
CA ARG A 95 2.56 -15.37 -4.32
C ARG A 95 3.16 -15.15 -5.70
N ALA A 96 2.72 -14.10 -6.41
CA ALA A 96 3.28 -13.77 -7.73
C ALA A 96 4.79 -13.47 -7.67
N TYR A 97 5.24 -12.80 -6.62
CA TYR A 97 6.68 -12.56 -6.40
C TYR A 97 7.45 -13.86 -6.15
N VAL A 98 6.93 -14.75 -5.30
CA VAL A 98 7.55 -16.05 -5.03
C VAL A 98 7.62 -16.89 -6.30
N ASP A 99 6.51 -17.00 -7.05
CA ASP A 99 6.44 -17.75 -8.30
C ASP A 99 7.46 -17.21 -9.32
N TYR A 100 7.59 -15.88 -9.45
CA TYR A 100 8.59 -15.25 -10.31
C TYR A 100 10.03 -15.57 -9.90
N VAL A 101 10.35 -15.51 -8.60
CA VAL A 101 11.71 -15.84 -8.09
C VAL A 101 12.04 -17.31 -8.27
N GLU A 102 11.05 -18.20 -8.17
CA GLU A 102 11.18 -19.64 -8.36
C GLU A 102 11.14 -20.06 -9.84
N GLY A 103 10.83 -19.14 -10.77
CA GLY A 103 10.76 -19.42 -12.20
C GLY A 103 9.55 -20.25 -12.63
N ARG A 104 8.42 -20.09 -11.94
CA ARG A 104 7.14 -20.78 -12.22
C ARG A 104 6.13 -19.89 -12.94
#